data_AF-A0A7Z7I064-F1
#
_entry.id   AF-A0A7Z7I064-F1
#
_cell.length_a   1.000
_cell.length_b   1.000
_cell.length_c   1.000
_cell.angle_alpha   90.00
_cell.angle_beta   90.00
_cell.angle_gamma   90.00
#
_symmetry.space_group_name_H-M   'P 1'
#
loop_
_entity.id
_entity.type
_entity.pdbx_description
1 polymer ?
#
loop_
_entity_poly.entity_id
_entity_poly.type
_entity_poly.pdbx_seq_one_letter_code
_entity_poly.pdbx_strand_id
1 'polypeptide(L)'
;MNKKITGRGEGVVNVLKSDSVEKLGEDYLEFGIDTALESGVLKDIPFVSSVVGLFNVTGTIRDQMLATKIIKFLSEISEISIDERTEMIDKLNENDKFAGKLGATLIEILDRMESEVKPELSARCFVAYAKGEISFTELRHMLHALERVPTFELAALEEFSKADINESLKMEEPTLLAFVNAGIGQNNGGLDGGAILPTKLCKLFVSSGAVKA
;
A
#
# COMPACT_ATOMS: atom_id res chain seq x y z
N MET A 1 6.69 -19.13 11.23
CA MET A 1 5.66 -18.09 11.45
C MET A 1 4.78 -18.50 12.62
N ASN A 2 4.33 -17.53 13.41
CA ASN A 2 3.44 -17.76 14.56
C ASN A 2 2.05 -18.24 14.10
N LYS A 3 1.50 -19.29 14.72
CA LYS A 3 0.18 -19.87 14.40
C LYS A 3 -0.95 -18.84 14.41
N LYS A 4 -0.87 -17.82 15.29
CA LYS A 4 -1.83 -16.71 15.34
C LYS A 4 -1.75 -15.79 14.11
N ILE A 5 -0.53 -15.52 13.62
CA ILE A 5 -0.31 -14.69 12.42
C ILE A 5 -0.81 -15.44 11.18
N THR A 6 -0.58 -16.74 11.09
CA THR A 6 -1.12 -17.57 10.00
C THR A 6 -2.65 -17.54 9.96
N GLY A 7 -3.32 -17.69 11.10
CA GLY A 7 -4.79 -17.62 11.16
C GLY A 7 -5.37 -16.24 10.84
N ARG A 8 -4.75 -15.15 11.32
CA ARG A 8 -5.13 -13.78 10.91
C ARG A 8 -4.91 -13.57 9.42
N GLY A 9 -3.82 -14.09 8.87
CA GLY A 9 -3.50 -14.04 7.44
C GLY A 9 -4.56 -14.73 6.58
N GLU A 10 -4.93 -15.96 6.93
CA GLU A 10 -6.03 -16.69 6.27
C GLU A 10 -7.35 -15.90 6.33
N GLY A 11 -7.67 -15.32 7.49
CA GLY A 11 -8.84 -14.45 7.65
C GLY A 11 -8.84 -13.25 6.70
N VAL A 12 -7.72 -12.54 6.58
CA VAL A 12 -7.59 -11.41 5.64
C VAL A 12 -7.76 -11.86 4.19
N VAL A 13 -7.19 -13.00 3.79
CA VAL A 13 -7.38 -13.55 2.44
C VAL A 13 -8.84 -13.90 2.19
N ASN A 14 -9.52 -14.50 3.16
CA ASN A 14 -10.95 -14.83 3.05
C ASN A 14 -11.82 -13.57 2.86
N VAL A 15 -11.50 -12.49 3.59
CA VAL A 15 -12.19 -11.21 3.41
C VAL A 15 -11.96 -10.67 1.99
N LEU A 16 -10.72 -10.65 1.50
CA LEU A 16 -10.42 -10.19 0.13
C LEU A 16 -11.15 -10.98 -0.97
N LYS A 17 -11.35 -12.28 -0.76
CA LYS A 17 -12.07 -13.19 -1.67
C LYS A 17 -13.58 -13.20 -1.47
N SER A 18 -14.11 -12.32 -0.62
CA SER A 18 -15.55 -12.25 -0.35
C SER A 18 -16.18 -11.06 -1.08
N ASP A 19 -17.50 -11.16 -1.22
CA ASP A 19 -18.39 -10.08 -1.65
C ASP A 19 -18.44 -8.95 -0.63
N SER A 20 -18.14 -9.22 0.65
CA SER A 20 -18.14 -8.22 1.71
C SER A 20 -17.23 -7.00 1.48
N VAL A 21 -16.19 -7.14 0.64
CA VAL A 21 -15.33 -6.03 0.21
C VAL A 21 -16.01 -5.34 -0.98
N GLU A 22 -17.00 -4.51 -0.64
CA GLU A 22 -17.69 -3.63 -1.58
C GLU A 22 -17.12 -2.21 -1.49
N LYS A 23 -17.33 -1.44 -2.56
CA LYS A 23 -16.99 -0.01 -2.56
C LYS A 23 -17.73 0.67 -1.42
N LEU A 24 -16.98 1.42 -0.62
CA LEU A 24 -17.59 2.32 0.36
C LEU A 24 -18.44 3.34 -0.38
N GLY A 25 -19.68 3.53 0.06
CA GLY A 25 -20.58 4.55 -0.49
C GLY A 25 -20.00 5.95 -0.37
N GLU A 26 -20.48 6.88 -1.20
CA GLU A 26 -20.01 8.28 -1.23
C GLU A 26 -20.02 8.94 0.16
N ASP A 27 -21.02 8.64 0.99
CA ASP A 27 -21.14 9.12 2.37
C ASP A 27 -19.91 8.80 3.25
N TYR A 28 -19.28 7.64 3.03
CA TYR A 28 -18.08 7.22 3.77
C TYR A 28 -16.79 7.81 3.19
N LEU A 29 -16.77 8.08 1.89
CA LEU A 29 -15.68 8.78 1.22
C LEU A 29 -15.62 10.25 1.67
N GLU A 30 -16.76 10.92 1.76
CA GLU A 30 -16.84 12.32 2.22
C GLU A 30 -16.48 12.48 3.70
N PHE A 31 -16.91 11.54 4.54
CA PHE A 31 -16.61 11.60 5.97
C PHE A 31 -15.16 11.23 6.31
N GLY A 32 -14.49 10.51 5.40
CA GLY A 32 -13.15 9.99 5.62
C GLY A 32 -13.15 8.74 6.52
N ILE A 33 -12.34 7.74 6.16
CA ILE A 33 -12.26 6.47 6.91
C ILE A 33 -11.88 6.73 8.38
N ASP A 34 -11.03 7.71 8.65
CA ASP A 34 -10.52 7.99 9.99
C ASP A 34 -11.62 8.50 10.93
N THR A 35 -12.36 9.51 10.50
CA THR A 35 -13.49 10.03 11.28
C THR A 35 -14.58 8.97 11.42
N ALA A 36 -14.80 8.16 10.38
CA ALA A 36 -15.80 7.09 10.39
C ALA A 36 -15.42 5.94 11.35
N LEU A 37 -14.13 5.66 11.53
CA LEU A 37 -13.61 4.72 12.53
C LEU A 37 -13.80 5.27 13.95
N GLU A 38 -13.47 6.54 14.19
CA GLU A 38 -13.57 7.19 15.50
C GLU A 38 -15.02 7.29 16.00
N SER A 39 -15.94 7.62 15.08
CA SER A 39 -17.38 7.71 15.36
C SER A 39 -18.07 6.34 15.50
N GLY A 40 -17.39 5.26 15.10
CA GLY A 40 -17.93 3.90 15.13
C GLY A 40 -18.96 3.60 14.05
N VAL A 41 -19.18 4.54 13.12
CA VAL A 41 -20.19 4.45 12.03
C VAL A 41 -19.81 3.37 11.02
N LEU A 42 -18.52 3.05 10.86
CA LEU A 42 -18.09 2.00 9.94
C LEU A 42 -18.37 0.57 10.42
N LYS A 43 -18.83 0.35 11.66
CA LYS A 43 -19.11 -1.00 12.16
C LYS A 43 -20.21 -1.69 11.37
N ASP A 44 -21.07 -0.93 10.70
CA ASP A 44 -22.15 -1.44 9.87
C ASP A 44 -21.64 -1.97 8.51
N ILE A 45 -20.38 -1.72 8.15
CA ILE A 45 -19.76 -2.26 6.94
C ILE A 45 -19.27 -3.71 7.19
N PRO A 46 -19.69 -4.68 6.37
CA PRO A 46 -19.40 -6.10 6.59
C PRO A 46 -17.90 -6.45 6.72
N PHE A 47 -17.04 -5.94 5.83
CA PHE A 47 -15.61 -6.24 5.90
C PHE A 47 -14.93 -5.57 7.10
N VAL A 48 -15.40 -4.40 7.54
CA VAL A 48 -14.88 -3.69 8.72
C VAL A 48 -15.13 -4.53 9.98
N SER A 49 -16.36 -5.01 10.15
CA SER A 49 -16.70 -5.93 11.24
C SER A 49 -15.83 -7.20 11.23
N SER A 50 -15.55 -7.75 10.04
CA SER A 50 -14.66 -8.91 9.89
C SER A 50 -13.23 -8.62 10.34
N VAL A 51 -12.65 -7.48 9.94
CA VAL A 51 -11.30 -7.07 10.38
C VAL A 51 -11.26 -6.83 11.88
N VAL A 52 -12.26 -6.13 12.44
CA VAL A 52 -12.36 -5.87 13.88
C VAL A 52 -12.38 -7.18 14.67
N GLY A 53 -13.12 -8.17 14.20
CA GLY A 53 -13.17 -9.52 14.79
C GLY A 53 -11.84 -10.28 14.69
N LEU A 54 -11.11 -10.17 13.57
CA LEU A 54 -9.81 -10.85 13.39
C LEU A 54 -8.71 -10.30 14.29
N PHE A 55 -8.70 -8.99 14.52
CA PHE A 55 -7.63 -8.31 15.24
C PHE A 55 -7.94 -8.07 16.72
N ASN A 56 -9.19 -8.26 17.17
CA ASN A 56 -9.64 -7.97 18.53
C ASN A 56 -9.25 -6.54 18.94
N VAL A 57 -9.86 -5.55 18.27
CA VAL A 57 -9.55 -4.11 18.39
C VAL A 57 -9.77 -3.54 19.81
N THR A 58 -10.30 -4.32 20.75
CA THR A 58 -10.33 -4.02 22.19
C THR A 58 -9.02 -4.34 22.94
N GLY A 59 -8.03 -4.91 22.26
CA GLY A 59 -6.77 -5.38 22.85
C GLY A 59 -5.74 -4.28 23.07
N THR A 60 -4.97 -3.94 22.03
CA THR A 60 -3.82 -3.02 22.13
C THR A 60 -3.89 -1.90 21.09
N ILE A 61 -3.27 -0.75 21.36
CA ILE A 61 -3.14 0.35 20.38
C ILE A 61 -2.52 -0.15 19.07
N ARG A 62 -1.55 -1.08 19.15
CA ARG A 62 -0.95 -1.67 17.94
C ARG A 62 -1.96 -2.50 17.14
N ASP A 63 -2.78 -3.34 17.79
CA ASP A 63 -3.83 -4.09 17.08
C ASP A 63 -4.88 -3.14 16.47
N GLN A 64 -5.20 -2.03 17.13
CA GLN A 64 -6.10 -0.99 16.61
C GLN A 64 -5.51 -0.33 15.36
N MET A 65 -4.26 0.15 15.43
CA MET A 65 -3.58 0.76 14.29
C MET A 65 -3.46 -0.20 13.11
N LEU A 66 -3.13 -1.48 13.36
CA LEU A 66 -3.04 -2.49 12.30
C LEU A 66 -4.41 -2.77 11.67
N ALA A 67 -5.48 -2.85 12.46
CA ALA A 67 -6.84 -2.99 11.95
C ALA A 67 -7.24 -1.81 11.06
N THR A 68 -6.95 -0.57 11.47
CA THR A 68 -7.17 0.64 10.66
C THR A 68 -6.45 0.56 9.31
N LYS A 69 -5.18 0.18 9.31
CA LYS A 69 -4.40 0.02 8.07
C LYS A 69 -5.00 -1.04 7.14
N ILE A 70 -5.46 -2.17 7.67
CA ILE A 70 -6.11 -3.21 6.87
C ILE A 70 -7.44 -2.72 6.31
N ILE A 71 -8.23 -1.98 7.10
CA ILE A 71 -9.49 -1.39 6.64
C ILE A 71 -9.25 -0.43 5.49
N LYS A 72 -8.25 0.46 5.60
CA LYS A 72 -7.87 1.38 4.51
C LYS A 72 -7.43 0.64 3.24
N PHE A 73 -6.60 -0.39 3.40
CA PHE A 73 -6.20 -1.25 2.29
C PHE A 73 -7.41 -1.92 1.61
N LEU A 74 -8.33 -2.51 2.38
CA LEU A 74 -9.53 -3.17 1.86
C LEU A 74 -10.50 -2.18 1.20
N SER A 75 -10.60 -0.98 1.74
CA SER A 75 -11.43 0.09 1.18
C SER A 75 -10.92 0.51 -0.19
N GLU A 76 -9.62 0.69 -0.35
CA GLU A 76 -9.04 1.08 -1.65
C GLU A 76 -9.02 -0.10 -2.65
N ILE A 77 -8.76 -1.34 -2.21
CA ILE A 77 -8.78 -2.50 -3.12
C ILE A 77 -10.19 -2.89 -3.58
N SER A 78 -11.24 -2.35 -2.94
CA SER A 78 -12.63 -2.52 -3.38
C SER A 78 -12.90 -1.92 -4.77
N GLU A 79 -11.96 -1.13 -5.31
CA GLU A 79 -11.99 -0.61 -6.68
C GLU A 79 -12.01 -1.69 -7.76
N ILE A 80 -11.48 -2.88 -7.48
CA ILE A 80 -11.52 -4.04 -8.37
C ILE A 80 -12.54 -5.07 -7.89
N SER A 81 -13.14 -5.79 -8.82
CA SER A 81 -14.18 -6.80 -8.56
C SER A 81 -13.66 -7.99 -7.73
N ILE A 82 -14.59 -8.73 -7.13
CA ILE A 82 -14.27 -9.96 -6.40
C ILE A 82 -13.52 -10.98 -7.26
N ASP A 83 -13.85 -11.08 -8.55
CA ASP A 83 -13.19 -11.98 -9.50
C ASP A 83 -11.74 -11.55 -9.73
N GLU A 84 -11.50 -10.26 -9.99
CA GLU A 84 -10.15 -9.70 -10.14
C GLU A 84 -9.31 -9.89 -8.87
N ARG A 85 -9.88 -9.67 -7.68
CA ARG A 85 -9.20 -9.90 -6.39
C ARG A 85 -8.84 -11.37 -6.22
N THR A 86 -9.77 -12.27 -6.55
CA THR A 86 -9.58 -13.72 -6.40
C THR A 86 -8.49 -14.22 -7.34
N GLU A 87 -8.55 -13.84 -8.62
CA GLU A 87 -7.54 -14.18 -9.61
C GLU A 87 -6.16 -13.63 -9.23
N MET A 88 -6.09 -12.38 -8.77
CA MET A 88 -4.86 -11.77 -8.28
C MET A 88 -4.26 -12.59 -7.13
N ILE A 89 -5.08 -12.98 -6.15
CA ILE A 89 -4.63 -13.77 -4.98
C ILE A 89 -4.13 -15.15 -5.42
N ASP A 90 -4.81 -15.79 -6.35
CA ASP A 90 -4.41 -17.11 -6.86
C ASP A 90 -3.08 -17.02 -7.60
N LYS A 91 -2.91 -16.04 -8.50
CA LYS A 91 -1.63 -15.72 -9.15
C LYS A 91 -0.50 -15.45 -8.15
N LEU A 92 -0.80 -14.74 -7.05
CA LEU A 92 0.20 -14.48 -6.00
C LEU A 92 0.59 -15.78 -5.29
N ASN A 93 -0.36 -16.64 -4.94
CA ASN A 93 -0.09 -17.90 -4.26
C ASN A 93 0.61 -18.95 -5.14
N GLU A 94 0.43 -18.91 -6.46
CA GLU A 94 1.15 -19.77 -7.42
C GLU A 94 2.64 -19.41 -7.51
N ASN A 95 2.99 -18.15 -7.25
CA ASN A 95 4.39 -17.74 -7.16
C ASN A 95 4.94 -18.27 -5.82
N ASP A 96 5.89 -19.21 -5.85
CA ASP A 96 6.50 -19.86 -4.66
C ASP A 96 6.90 -18.91 -3.51
N LYS A 97 7.04 -17.61 -3.79
CA LYS A 97 7.35 -16.56 -2.82
C LYS A 97 6.20 -16.20 -1.88
N PHE A 98 4.95 -16.43 -2.26
CA PHE A 98 3.77 -16.15 -1.45
C PHE A 98 2.96 -17.39 -1.07
N ALA A 99 3.30 -18.56 -1.62
CA ALA A 99 2.59 -19.83 -1.43
C ALA A 99 2.12 -20.05 0.02
N GLY A 100 0.81 -19.90 0.23
CA GLY A 100 0.11 -20.12 1.50
C GLY A 100 0.39 -19.07 2.59
N LYS A 101 1.03 -17.94 2.26
CA LYS A 101 1.47 -16.92 3.21
C LYS A 101 1.06 -15.50 2.84
N LEU A 102 0.38 -15.29 1.71
CA LEU A 102 -0.04 -13.97 1.23
C LEU A 102 -0.62 -13.08 2.33
N GLY A 103 -1.65 -13.54 3.04
CA GLY A 103 -2.28 -12.72 4.07
C GLY A 103 -1.33 -12.35 5.21
N ALA A 104 -0.48 -13.28 5.64
CA ALA A 104 0.48 -13.01 6.70
C ALA A 104 1.59 -12.05 6.26
N THR A 105 2.08 -12.18 5.03
CA THR A 105 3.05 -11.25 4.45
C THR A 105 2.44 -9.86 4.22
N LEU A 106 1.18 -9.78 3.78
CA LEU A 106 0.45 -8.52 3.66
C LEU A 106 0.33 -7.84 5.03
N ILE A 107 -0.09 -8.58 6.07
CA ILE A 107 -0.16 -8.06 7.44
C ILE A 107 1.21 -7.52 7.89
N GLU A 108 2.29 -8.25 7.62
CA GLU A 108 3.65 -7.83 7.99
C GLU A 108 4.08 -6.53 7.29
N ILE A 109 3.78 -6.39 6.00
CA ILE A 109 4.06 -5.18 5.21
C ILE A 109 3.29 -3.99 5.78
N LEU A 110 1.98 -4.15 6.02
CA LEU A 110 1.14 -3.07 6.55
C LEU A 110 1.54 -2.69 7.99
N ASP A 111 1.90 -3.65 8.83
CA ASP A 111 2.35 -3.38 10.21
C ASP A 111 3.60 -2.47 10.23
N ARG A 112 4.54 -2.69 9.29
CA ARG A 112 5.77 -1.89 9.18
C ARG A 112 5.58 -0.49 8.60
N MET A 113 4.48 -0.21 7.91
CA MET A 113 4.22 1.13 7.38
C MET A 113 3.97 2.11 8.52
N GLU A 114 4.75 3.17 8.60
CA GLU A 114 4.65 4.15 9.69
C GLU A 114 3.34 4.97 9.69
N SER A 115 2.59 4.98 8.59
CA SER A 115 1.39 5.79 8.44
C SER A 115 0.22 5.00 7.85
N GLU A 116 -0.94 5.63 7.90
CA GLU A 116 -2.20 5.06 7.44
C GLU A 116 -2.50 5.33 5.95
N VAL A 117 -1.80 6.30 5.33
CA VAL A 117 -1.92 6.61 3.88
C VAL A 117 -1.24 5.54 3.02
N LYS A 118 -0.11 5.01 3.49
CA LYS A 118 0.66 3.99 2.74
C LYS A 118 -0.11 2.68 2.47
N PRO A 119 -0.97 2.18 3.37
CA PRO A 119 -1.89 1.08 3.07
C PRO A 119 -2.75 1.30 1.81
N GLU A 120 -3.26 2.51 1.58
CA GLU A 120 -4.05 2.85 0.39
C GLU A 120 -3.16 2.79 -0.86
N LEU A 121 -1.99 3.43 -0.84
CA LEU A 121 -1.03 3.37 -1.95
C LEU A 121 -0.58 1.93 -2.25
N SER A 122 -0.46 1.11 -1.21
CA SER A 122 -0.14 -0.31 -1.35
C SER A 122 -1.26 -1.05 -2.05
N ALA A 123 -2.53 -0.81 -1.65
CA ALA A 123 -3.68 -1.38 -2.34
C ALA A 123 -3.71 -1.00 -3.83
N ARG A 124 -3.39 0.25 -4.18
CA ARG A 124 -3.26 0.66 -5.59
C ARG A 124 -2.16 -0.08 -6.34
N CYS A 125 -1.03 -0.40 -5.69
CA CYS A 125 -0.01 -1.26 -6.28
C CYS A 125 -0.56 -2.67 -6.56
N PHE A 126 -1.35 -3.24 -5.63
CA PHE A 126 -2.03 -4.52 -5.85
C PHE A 126 -3.06 -4.43 -6.99
N VAL A 127 -3.81 -3.34 -7.09
CA VAL A 127 -4.76 -3.09 -8.20
C VAL A 127 -4.02 -3.06 -9.55
N ALA A 128 -2.92 -2.32 -9.64
CA ALA A 128 -2.10 -2.29 -10.87
C ALA A 128 -1.57 -3.69 -11.23
N TYR A 129 -1.18 -4.49 -10.23
CA TYR A 129 -0.76 -5.87 -10.44
C TYR A 129 -1.92 -6.77 -10.91
N ALA A 130 -3.10 -6.65 -10.30
CA ALA A 130 -4.31 -7.40 -10.69
C ALA A 130 -4.69 -7.12 -12.15
N LYS A 131 -4.56 -5.86 -12.58
CA LYS A 131 -4.81 -5.41 -13.96
C LYS A 131 -3.71 -5.77 -14.95
N GLY A 132 -2.60 -6.35 -14.49
CA GLY A 132 -1.45 -6.71 -15.34
C GLY A 132 -0.61 -5.52 -15.80
N GLU A 133 -0.76 -4.35 -15.18
CA GLU A 133 -0.01 -3.13 -15.50
C GLU A 133 1.42 -3.18 -14.95
N ILE A 134 1.63 -3.93 -13.86
CA ILE A 134 2.94 -4.18 -13.26
C ILE A 134 3.17 -5.68 -13.06
N SER A 135 4.43 -6.09 -13.14
CA SER A 135 4.85 -7.45 -12.82
C SER A 135 4.90 -7.69 -11.31
N PHE A 136 4.98 -8.97 -10.94
CA PHE A 136 5.18 -9.37 -9.56
C PHE A 136 6.47 -8.82 -8.94
N THR A 137 7.53 -8.73 -9.74
CA THR A 137 8.81 -8.19 -9.27
C THR A 137 8.70 -6.69 -9.01
N GLU A 138 8.00 -5.97 -9.87
CA GLU A 138 7.72 -4.54 -9.68
C GLU A 138 6.85 -4.30 -8.45
N LEU A 139 5.76 -5.04 -8.26
CA LEU A 139 4.93 -4.97 -7.06
C LEU A 139 5.78 -5.06 -5.78
N ARG A 140 6.69 -6.04 -5.70
CA ARG A 140 7.56 -6.20 -4.51
C ARG A 140 8.49 -5.01 -4.29
N HIS A 141 9.09 -4.47 -5.35
CA HIS A 141 9.95 -3.29 -5.22
C HIS A 141 9.15 -2.05 -4.85
N MET A 142 7.94 -1.89 -5.38
CA MET A 142 7.04 -0.78 -5.02
C MET A 142 6.62 -0.86 -3.56
N LEU A 143 6.17 -2.02 -3.07
CA LEU A 143 5.82 -2.19 -1.65
C LEU A 143 7.01 -1.92 -0.73
N HIS A 144 8.21 -2.35 -1.11
CA HIS A 144 9.43 -2.08 -0.34
C HIS A 144 9.80 -0.58 -0.34
N ALA A 145 9.67 0.10 -1.48
CA ALA A 145 9.90 1.54 -1.57
C ALA A 145 8.89 2.31 -0.71
N LEU A 146 7.59 1.99 -0.80
CA LEU A 146 6.54 2.62 0.02
C LEU A 146 6.78 2.45 1.51
N GLU A 147 7.25 1.27 1.93
CA GLU A 147 7.63 1.04 3.33
C GLU A 147 8.69 2.06 3.79
N ARG A 148 9.66 2.37 2.93
CA ARG A 148 10.86 3.18 3.25
C ARG A 148 10.72 4.68 3.04
N VAL A 149 9.93 5.15 2.08
CA VAL A 149 9.75 6.60 1.83
C VAL A 149 9.01 7.21 3.02
N PRO A 150 9.54 8.23 3.72
CA PRO A 150 8.79 8.90 4.78
C PRO A 150 7.47 9.47 4.23
N THR A 151 6.39 9.34 4.99
CA THR A 151 5.04 9.65 4.50
C THR A 151 4.89 11.11 4.04
N PHE A 152 5.56 12.02 4.74
CA PHE A 152 5.55 13.45 4.40
C PHE A 152 6.29 13.78 3.09
N GLU A 153 7.15 12.88 2.59
CA GLU A 153 7.85 13.04 1.31
C GLU A 153 7.03 12.52 0.12
N LEU A 154 5.95 11.74 0.38
CA LEU A 154 5.13 11.17 -0.70
C LEU A 154 4.48 12.26 -1.57
N ALA A 155 4.22 13.45 -1.02
CA ALA A 155 3.66 14.57 -1.77
C ALA A 155 4.60 15.09 -2.88
N ALA A 156 5.91 14.96 -2.71
CA ALA A 156 6.91 15.35 -3.70
C ALA A 156 7.20 14.26 -4.74
N LEU A 157 6.66 13.05 -4.57
CA LEU A 157 7.00 11.89 -5.39
C LEU A 157 6.59 12.07 -6.86
N GLU A 158 5.44 12.67 -7.11
CA GLU A 158 4.93 12.89 -8.46
C GLU A 158 5.76 13.93 -9.22
N GLU A 159 6.06 15.07 -8.59
CA GLU A 159 6.96 16.09 -9.12
C GLU A 159 8.34 15.48 -9.40
N PHE A 160 8.90 14.77 -8.42
CA PHE A 160 10.21 14.12 -8.56
C PHE A 160 10.25 13.08 -9.69
N SER A 161 9.15 12.36 -9.93
CA SER A 161 9.07 11.35 -11.01
C SER A 161 9.33 11.95 -12.41
N LYS A 162 9.04 13.25 -12.58
CA LYS A 162 9.18 14.01 -13.82
C LYS A 162 10.48 14.82 -13.86
N ALA A 163 11.16 14.99 -12.72
CA ALA A 163 12.29 15.88 -12.56
C ALA A 163 13.47 15.52 -13.48
N ASP A 164 13.97 16.54 -14.17
CA ASP A 164 15.28 16.58 -14.80
C ASP A 164 16.38 17.04 -13.83
N ILE A 165 17.58 17.28 -14.35
CA ILE A 165 18.73 17.73 -13.54
C ILE A 165 18.44 19.07 -12.86
N ASN A 166 17.88 20.04 -13.59
CA ASN A 166 17.66 21.38 -13.07
C ASN A 166 16.54 21.42 -12.02
N GLU A 167 15.52 20.59 -12.19
CA GLU A 167 14.41 20.46 -11.24
C GLU A 167 14.87 19.75 -9.96
N SER A 168 15.60 18.64 -10.11
CA SER A 168 16.20 17.90 -8.99
C SER A 168 17.08 18.78 -8.11
N LEU A 169 17.94 19.64 -8.70
CA LEU A 169 18.84 20.52 -7.97
C LEU A 169 18.13 21.62 -7.14
N LYS A 170 16.81 21.82 -7.34
CA LYS A 170 16.00 22.77 -6.55
C LYS A 170 15.29 22.10 -5.38
N MET A 171 15.26 20.77 -5.33
CA MET A 171 14.61 20.03 -4.25
C MET A 171 15.48 20.00 -2.99
N GLU A 172 14.83 19.90 -1.84
CA GLU A 172 15.51 19.79 -0.55
C GLU A 172 16.39 18.54 -0.50
N GLU A 173 17.63 18.69 -0.03
CA GLU A 173 18.59 17.59 0.08
C GLU A 173 18.04 16.40 0.91
N PRO A 174 17.36 16.60 2.06
CA PRO A 174 16.75 15.49 2.82
C PRO A 174 15.72 14.69 2.02
N THR A 175 14.89 15.35 1.20
CA THR A 175 13.90 14.69 0.33
C THR A 175 14.59 13.80 -0.69
N LEU A 176 15.63 14.32 -1.36
CA LEU A 176 16.41 13.55 -2.34
C LEU A 176 17.09 12.34 -1.70
N LEU A 177 17.67 12.51 -0.51
CA LEU A 177 18.28 11.41 0.25
C LEU A 177 17.25 10.37 0.68
N ALA A 178 16.06 10.79 1.09
CA ALA A 178 14.95 9.88 1.42
C ALA A 178 14.55 9.05 0.19
N PHE A 179 14.45 9.67 -0.99
CA PHE A 179 14.14 8.98 -2.24
C PHE A 179 15.24 8.00 -2.66
N VAL A 180 16.52 8.36 -2.53
CA VAL A 180 17.62 7.42 -2.75
C VAL A 180 17.55 6.24 -1.78
N ASN A 181 17.34 6.51 -0.49
CA ASN A 181 17.26 5.48 0.54
C ASN A 181 16.08 4.52 0.31
N ALA A 182 14.98 4.98 -0.28
CA ALA A 182 13.85 4.14 -0.65
C ALA A 182 14.00 3.46 -2.03
N GLY A 183 15.11 3.69 -2.74
CA GLY A 183 15.37 3.09 -4.06
C GLY A 183 14.58 3.73 -5.20
N ILE A 184 13.96 4.89 -4.97
CA ILE A 184 13.21 5.64 -5.98
C ILE A 184 14.03 6.80 -6.58
N GLY A 185 15.10 7.24 -5.92
CA GLY A 185 16.10 8.17 -6.47
C GLY A 185 17.44 7.48 -6.80
N GLN A 186 18.18 8.02 -7.77
CA GLN A 186 19.53 7.56 -8.12
C GLN A 186 20.43 8.71 -8.53
N ASN A 187 21.72 8.64 -8.19
CA ASN A 187 22.70 9.61 -8.69
C ASN A 187 22.98 9.35 -10.18
N ASN A 188 23.05 10.41 -10.98
CA ASN A 188 23.29 10.34 -12.43
C ASN A 188 24.75 10.07 -12.83
N GLY A 189 25.68 10.03 -11.88
CA GLY A 189 27.11 9.83 -12.12
C GLY A 189 27.82 11.04 -12.73
N GLY A 190 27.24 12.24 -12.61
CA GLY A 190 27.80 13.47 -13.14
C GLY A 190 29.12 13.89 -12.44
N LEU A 191 29.97 14.58 -13.19
CA LEU A 191 31.13 15.27 -12.62
C LEU A 191 30.64 16.44 -11.72
N ASP A 192 31.41 16.78 -10.70
CA ASP A 192 31.09 17.83 -9.70
C ASP A 192 29.84 17.57 -8.84
N GLY A 193 29.57 16.30 -8.50
CA GLY A 193 28.54 15.90 -7.53
C GLY A 193 27.25 15.36 -8.17
N GLY A 194 27.03 15.67 -9.46
CA GLY A 194 25.87 15.17 -10.21
C GLY A 194 24.53 15.66 -9.68
N ALA A 195 23.46 14.96 -10.03
CA ALA A 195 22.11 15.20 -9.53
C ALA A 195 21.41 13.87 -9.20
N ILE A 196 20.44 13.92 -8.28
CA ILE A 196 19.59 12.78 -7.93
C ILE A 196 18.36 12.77 -8.83
N LEU A 197 18.26 11.78 -9.71
CA LEU A 197 17.16 11.66 -10.67
C LEU A 197 16.21 10.53 -10.28
N PRO A 198 14.94 10.58 -10.73
CA PRO A 198 13.99 9.50 -10.52
C PRO A 198 14.46 8.22 -11.22
N THR A 199 14.40 7.11 -10.48
CA THR A 199 14.60 5.76 -11.04
C THR A 199 13.41 5.35 -11.91
N LYS A 200 13.55 4.22 -12.63
CA LYS A 200 12.41 3.59 -13.32
C LYS A 200 11.29 3.21 -12.34
N LEU A 201 11.63 2.78 -11.12
CA LEU A 201 10.67 2.44 -10.09
C LEU A 201 9.84 3.66 -9.65
N CYS A 202 10.49 4.81 -9.48
CA CYS A 202 9.80 6.07 -9.18
C CYS A 202 8.77 6.43 -10.27
N LYS A 203 9.19 6.36 -11.54
CA LYS A 203 8.29 6.64 -12.67
C LYS A 203 7.14 5.64 -12.73
N LEU A 204 7.39 4.39 -12.36
CA LEU A 204 6.38 3.34 -12.36
C LEU A 204 5.24 3.63 -11.38
N PHE A 205 5.51 4.22 -10.20
CA PHE A 205 4.47 4.62 -9.24
C PHE A 205 3.43 5.55 -9.85
N VAL A 206 3.86 6.48 -10.70
CA VAL A 206 2.96 7.44 -11.35
C VAL A 206 2.30 6.80 -12.57
N SER A 207 3.07 6.11 -13.42
CA SER A 207 2.53 5.53 -14.65
C SER A 207 1.55 4.37 -14.41
N SER A 208 1.64 3.68 -13.28
CA SER A 208 0.70 2.61 -12.89
C SER A 208 -0.52 3.12 -12.10
N GLY A 209 -0.66 4.45 -11.94
CA GLY A 209 -1.72 5.05 -11.11
C GLY A 209 -1.65 4.74 -9.62
N ALA A 210 -0.54 4.15 -9.12
CA ALA A 210 -0.37 3.85 -7.71
C ALA A 210 -0.27 5.13 -6.86
N VAL A 211 0.37 6.15 -7.43
CA VAL A 211 0.37 7.52 -6.92
C VAL A 211 -0.38 8.35 -7.94
N LYS A 212 -1.47 9.00 -7.51
CA LYS A 212 -2.24 9.88 -8.39
C LYS A 212 -1.38 11.09 -8.74
N ALA A 213 -1.41 11.45 -10.02
CA ALA A 213 -0.93 12.72 -10.53
C ALA A 213 -1.98 13.83 -10.38
#